data_AF-U4R2S1-F1
#
_entry.id   AF-U4R2S1-F1
#
_cell.length_a   1.000
_cell.length_b   1.000
_cell.length_c   1.000
_cell.angle_alpha   90.00
_cell.angle_beta   90.00
_cell.angle_gamma   90.00
#
_symmetry.space_group_name_H-M   'P 1'
#
loop_
_entity.id
_entity.type
_entity.pdbx_description
1 polymer ?
#
loop_
_entity_poly.entity_id
_entity_poly.type
_entity_poly.pdbx_seq_one_letter_code
_entity_poly.pdbx_strand_id
1 'polypeptide(L)'
;MVKGWIGQPSPKSKRMGTGWFGEVDRVYVDEKRNYCVLIRRIIVQGWGEVEHAAIRNTASTDIPWAEKQRIKNEIFGEDRVAFEVFPKMDDLIDEANMYHMWVLPKGISLPVNLKET
;
A
#
# COMPACT_ATOMS: atom_id res chain seq x y z
N MET A 1 9.42 -13.13 6.95
CA MET A 1 8.51 -13.71 5.95
C MET A 1 7.10 -13.28 6.34
N VAL A 2 6.33 -12.71 5.42
CA VAL A 2 4.93 -12.32 5.68
C VAL A 2 4.05 -13.54 5.41
N LYS A 3 3.34 -14.05 6.42
CA LYS A 3 2.58 -15.30 6.30
C LYS A 3 1.48 -15.15 5.23
N GLY A 4 1.38 -16.10 4.29
CA GLY A 4 0.40 -16.06 3.20
C GLY A 4 0.83 -15.21 1.98
N TRP A 5 2.03 -14.64 2.01
CA TRP A 5 2.55 -13.75 0.96
C TRP A 5 3.92 -14.19 0.47
N ILE A 6 4.07 -14.24 -0.85
CA ILE A 6 5.29 -14.62 -1.56
C ILE A 6 5.98 -13.33 -2.02
N GLY A 7 7.22 -13.11 -1.57
CA GLY A 7 8.05 -12.01 -2.02
C GLY A 7 8.46 -12.18 -3.49
N GLN A 8 8.37 -11.11 -4.27
CA GLN A 8 8.80 -11.05 -5.66
C GLN A 8 9.96 -10.05 -5.82
N PRO A 9 10.83 -10.23 -6.83
CA PRO A 9 11.81 -9.21 -7.17
C PRO A 9 11.16 -7.86 -7.48
N SER A 10 11.63 -6.79 -6.86
CA SER A 10 11.06 -5.45 -7.02
C SER A 10 11.64 -4.71 -8.23
N PRO A 11 10.93 -3.72 -8.79
CA PRO A 11 11.47 -2.86 -9.84
C PRO A 11 12.80 -2.21 -9.44
N LYS A 12 12.90 -1.72 -8.19
CA LYS A 12 14.13 -1.13 -7.66
C LYS A 12 15.29 -2.12 -7.62
N SER A 13 15.07 -3.37 -7.21
CA SER A 13 16.14 -4.38 -7.20
C SER A 13 16.59 -4.79 -8.60
N LYS A 14 15.67 -4.71 -9.58
CA LYS A 14 15.93 -4.96 -10.99
C LYS A 14 16.43 -3.72 -11.77
N ARG A 15 16.51 -2.55 -11.13
CA ARG A 15 16.81 -1.26 -11.79
C ARG A 15 15.88 -0.98 -12.98
N MET A 16 14.59 -1.26 -12.80
CA MET A 16 13.58 -1.20 -13.85
C MET A 16 12.59 -0.05 -13.60
N GLY A 17 12.28 0.69 -14.67
CA GLY A 17 11.32 1.80 -14.64
C GLY A 17 11.85 3.07 -13.99
N THR A 18 10.99 4.09 -13.90
CA THR A 18 11.29 5.41 -13.32
C THR A 18 10.17 5.86 -12.39
N GLY A 19 10.37 7.00 -11.71
CA GLY A 19 9.37 7.62 -10.85
C GLY A 19 8.92 6.69 -9.72
N TRP A 20 7.62 6.74 -9.41
CA TRP A 20 7.03 5.91 -8.35
C TRP A 20 7.33 4.42 -8.52
N PHE A 21 7.16 3.89 -9.74
CA PHE A 21 7.35 2.47 -10.01
C PHE A 21 8.81 2.03 -9.84
N GLY A 22 9.76 2.85 -10.31
CA GLY A 22 11.20 2.57 -10.13
C GLY A 22 11.67 2.59 -8.67
N GLU A 23 10.93 3.25 -7.79
CA GLU A 23 11.23 3.33 -6.36
C GLU A 23 10.63 2.18 -5.52
N VAL A 24 9.75 1.37 -6.10
CA VAL A 24 9.16 0.19 -5.44
C VAL A 24 10.26 -0.76 -5.00
N ASP A 25 10.42 -0.90 -3.69
CA ASP A 25 11.49 -1.69 -3.06
C ASP A 25 11.06 -3.10 -2.67
N ARG A 26 9.75 -3.33 -2.47
CA ARG A 26 9.16 -4.63 -2.13
C ARG A 26 7.93 -4.91 -2.97
N VAL A 27 7.78 -6.17 -3.35
CA VAL A 27 6.58 -6.66 -4.05
C VAL A 27 6.16 -7.97 -3.39
N TYR A 28 4.88 -8.08 -3.07
CA TYR A 28 4.27 -9.30 -2.57
C TYR A 28 3.12 -9.74 -3.47
N VAL A 29 2.96 -11.05 -3.61
CA VAL A 29 1.76 -11.67 -4.15
C VAL A 29 1.23 -12.66 -3.13
N ASP A 30 -0.08 -12.77 -2.97
CA ASP A 30 -0.63 -13.77 -2.06
C ASP A 30 -0.44 -15.18 -2.66
N GLU A 31 -0.49 -16.21 -1.80
CA GLU A 31 -0.29 -17.61 -2.24
C GLU A 31 -1.26 -18.06 -3.33
N LYS A 32 -2.48 -17.51 -3.34
CA LYS A 32 -3.51 -17.79 -4.35
C LYS A 32 -3.34 -16.95 -5.62
N ARG A 33 -2.41 -15.98 -5.64
CA ARG A 33 -2.17 -15.05 -6.73
C ARG A 33 -3.42 -14.26 -7.14
N ASN A 34 -4.25 -13.91 -6.18
CA ASN A 34 -5.39 -13.02 -6.36
C ASN A 34 -4.98 -11.55 -6.27
N TYR A 35 -3.95 -11.25 -5.47
CA TYR A 35 -3.52 -9.89 -5.16
C TYR A 35 -2.02 -9.70 -5.37
N CYS A 36 -1.65 -8.49 -5.80
CA CYS A 36 -0.28 -8.02 -5.83
C CYS A 36 -0.19 -6.68 -5.09
N VAL A 37 0.82 -6.55 -4.22
CA VAL A 37 1.08 -5.35 -3.43
C VAL A 37 2.48 -4.86 -3.72
N LEU A 38 2.58 -3.66 -4.26
CA LEU A 38 3.84 -2.97 -4.54
C LEU A 38 4.07 -1.94 -3.44
N ILE A 39 5.27 -1.89 -2.87
CA ILE A 39 5.56 -1.06 -1.70
C ILE A 39 6.86 -0.29 -1.93
N ARG A 40 6.83 1.00 -1.59
CA ARG A 40 8.03 1.82 -1.40
C ARG A 40 7.98 2.51 -0.04
N ARG A 41 9.14 2.77 0.54
CA ARG A 41 9.28 3.68 1.69
C ARG A 41 9.50 5.11 1.24
N ILE A 42 8.81 6.04 1.90
CA ILE A 42 9.03 7.48 1.74
C ILE A 42 9.17 8.13 3.11
N ILE A 43 10.03 9.14 3.22
CA ILE A 43 10.10 9.98 4.41
C ILE A 43 9.10 11.12 4.25
N VAL A 44 8.12 11.19 5.16
CA VAL A 44 7.12 12.25 5.21
C VAL A 44 7.39 13.14 6.41
N GLN A 45 7.47 14.45 6.19
CA GLN A 45 7.66 15.41 7.26
C GLN A 45 6.54 15.28 8.31
N GLY A 46 6.91 15.18 9.58
CA GLY A 46 5.96 15.00 10.69
C GLY A 46 5.55 13.56 10.98
N TRP A 47 5.68 12.64 10.02
CA TRP A 47 5.36 11.22 10.22
C TRP A 47 6.56 10.29 10.16
N GLY A 48 7.68 10.68 9.56
CA GLY A 48 8.84 9.79 9.41
C GLY A 48 8.68 8.81 8.25
N GLU A 49 9.14 7.56 8.42
CA GLU A 49 9.12 6.53 7.36
C GLU A 49 7.71 5.96 7.15
N VAL A 50 7.04 6.38 6.09
CA VAL A 50 5.72 5.90 5.68
C VAL A 50 5.86 4.84 4.60
N GLU A 51 5.05 3.79 4.69
CA GLU A 51 4.93 2.79 3.63
C GLU A 51 3.88 3.30 2.62
N HIS A 52 4.28 3.49 1.36
CA HIS A 52 3.35 3.78 0.28
C HIS A 52 3.14 2.48 -0.52
N ALA A 53 1.96 1.89 -0.37
CA ALA A 53 1.56 0.66 -1.01
C ALA A 53 0.59 0.93 -2.17
N ALA A 54 0.69 0.17 -3.25
CA ALA A 54 -0.35 0.06 -4.27
C ALA A 54 -0.82 -1.40 -4.36
N ILE A 55 -2.12 -1.61 -4.22
CA ILE A 55 -2.77 -2.93 -4.21
C ILE A 55 -3.53 -3.10 -5.52
N ARG A 56 -3.37 -4.25 -6.18
CA ARG A 56 -4.22 -4.66 -7.29
C ARG A 56 -4.67 -6.10 -7.14
N ASN A 57 -5.84 -6.41 -7.65
CA ASN A 57 -6.23 -7.80 -7.89
C ASN A 57 -5.88 -8.21 -9.33
N THR A 58 -5.89 -9.52 -9.58
CA THR A 58 -5.63 -10.08 -10.92
C THR A 58 -6.79 -9.88 -11.88
N ALA A 59 -8.02 -9.80 -11.37
CA ALA A 59 -9.22 -9.55 -12.15
C ALA A 59 -9.33 -8.11 -12.68
N SER A 60 -8.50 -7.19 -12.19
CA SER A 60 -8.58 -5.75 -12.47
C SER A 60 -9.99 -5.20 -12.20
N THR A 61 -10.56 -5.56 -11.05
CA THR A 61 -11.86 -5.09 -10.54
C THR A 61 -11.69 -4.32 -9.23
N ASP A 62 -12.78 -3.79 -8.69
CA ASP A 62 -12.77 -3.17 -7.37
C ASP A 62 -12.29 -4.13 -6.27
N ILE A 63 -11.66 -3.57 -5.23
CA ILE A 63 -11.21 -4.30 -4.04
C ILE A 63 -12.02 -3.78 -2.85
N PRO A 64 -12.86 -4.62 -2.22
CA PRO A 64 -13.64 -4.20 -1.06
C PRO A 64 -12.77 -3.69 0.09
N TRP A 65 -13.28 -2.73 0.86
CA TRP A 65 -12.57 -2.16 2.01
C TRP A 65 -12.08 -3.23 3.00
N ALA A 66 -12.90 -4.24 3.30
CA ALA A 66 -12.54 -5.31 4.23
C ALA A 66 -11.33 -6.12 3.74
N GLU A 67 -11.19 -6.32 2.43
CA GLU A 67 -10.02 -6.98 1.84
C GLU A 67 -8.78 -6.09 1.91
N LYS A 68 -8.91 -4.79 1.64
CA LYS A 68 -7.82 -3.82 1.85
C LYS A 68 -7.35 -3.81 3.30
N GLN A 69 -8.28 -3.83 4.27
CA GLN A 69 -7.98 -3.90 5.69
C GLN A 69 -7.26 -5.20 6.07
N ARG A 70 -7.71 -6.35 5.55
CA ARG A 70 -7.05 -7.66 5.75
C ARG A 70 -5.62 -7.65 5.20
N ILE A 71 -5.43 -7.23 3.95
CA ILE A 71 -4.11 -7.11 3.31
C ILE A 71 -3.20 -6.19 4.12
N LYS A 72 -3.71 -5.04 4.57
CA LYS A 72 -2.95 -4.10 5.38
C LYS A 72 -2.48 -4.75 6.69
N ASN A 73 -3.37 -5.50 7.35
CA ASN A 73 -3.05 -6.15 8.62
C ASN A 73 -2.01 -7.26 8.44
N GLU A 74 -2.16 -8.09 7.40
CA GLU A 74 -1.24 -9.19 7.11
C GLU A 74 0.17 -8.69 6.76
N ILE A 75 0.30 -7.63 5.95
CA ILE A 75 1.60 -7.14 5.46
C ILE A 75 2.26 -6.16 6.43
N PHE A 76 1.49 -5.24 7.00
CA PHE A 76 2.05 -4.12 7.77
C PHE A 76 1.81 -4.24 9.29
N GLY A 77 0.91 -5.13 9.72
CA GLY A 77 0.52 -5.33 11.11
C GLY A 77 -0.77 -4.62 11.49
N GLU A 78 -1.48 -5.18 12.47
CA GLU A 78 -2.82 -4.73 12.90
C GLU A 78 -2.79 -3.35 13.57
N ASP A 79 -1.76 -3.06 14.37
CA ASP A 79 -1.63 -1.84 15.20
C ASP A 79 -1.13 -0.59 14.44
N ARG A 80 -1.34 -0.52 13.12
CA ARG A 80 -0.93 0.62 12.28
C ARG A 80 -2.13 1.29 11.67
N VAL A 81 -2.08 2.61 11.57
CA VAL A 81 -3.10 3.38 10.82
C VAL A 81 -2.70 3.43 9.35
N ALA A 82 -3.69 3.28 8.49
CA ALA A 82 -3.53 3.46 7.04
C ALA A 82 -4.71 4.24 6.48
N PHE A 83 -4.50 4.95 5.37
CA PHE A 83 -5.54 5.68 4.67
C PHE A 83 -5.32 5.64 3.15
N GLU A 84 -6.42 5.81 2.42
CA GLU A 84 -6.45 6.09 0.99
C GLU A 84 -6.68 7.61 0.83
N VAL A 85 -6.01 8.22 -0.14
CA VAL A 85 -6.18 9.65 -0.45
C VAL A 85 -7.17 9.78 -1.59
N PHE A 86 -8.18 10.62 -1.39
CA PHE A 86 -9.07 11.09 -2.45
C PHE A 86 -8.61 12.50 -2.82
N PRO A 87 -7.80 12.65 -3.87
CA PRO A 87 -7.13 13.90 -4.16
C PRO A 87 -8.09 14.94 -4.77
N LYS A 88 -7.60 16.17 -4.93
CA LYS A 88 -8.25 17.15 -5.81
C LYS A 88 -8.22 16.62 -7.25
N MET A 89 -9.17 17.07 -8.08
CA MET A 89 -9.26 16.60 -9.47
C MET A 89 -7.97 16.81 -10.28
N ASP A 90 -7.27 17.92 -10.08
CA ASP A 90 -6.03 18.21 -10.80
C ASP A 90 -4.84 17.33 -10.34
N ASP A 91 -4.96 16.71 -9.16
CA ASP A 91 -3.98 15.79 -8.59
C ASP A 91 -4.42 14.32 -8.77
N LEU A 92 -5.56 14.07 -9.42
CA LEU A 92 -6.10 12.73 -9.63
C LEU A 92 -5.29 12.00 -10.70
N ILE A 93 -4.74 10.84 -10.33
CA ILE A 93 -4.07 9.92 -11.24
C ILE A 93 -4.83 8.60 -11.18
N ASP A 94 -5.56 8.26 -12.25
CA ASP A 94 -6.37 7.05 -12.38
C ASP A 94 -6.09 6.34 -13.72
N GLU A 95 -4.83 5.99 -13.92
CA GLU A 95 -4.34 5.37 -15.16
C GLU A 95 -4.22 3.85 -15.08
N ALA A 96 -4.39 3.28 -13.88
CA ALA A 96 -4.28 1.86 -13.63
C ALA A 96 -5.21 1.45 -12.50
N ASN A 97 -5.84 0.28 -12.61
CA ASN A 97 -6.69 -0.26 -11.55
C ASN A 97 -5.84 -0.75 -10.35
N MET A 98 -5.39 0.21 -9.56
CA MET A 98 -4.55 0.04 -8.38
C MET A 98 -5.02 1.00 -7.28
N TYR A 99 -5.06 0.50 -6.06
CA TYR A 99 -5.49 1.26 -4.89
C TYR A 99 -4.28 1.66 -4.07
N HIS A 100 -4.04 2.97 -3.96
CA HIS A 100 -2.92 3.53 -3.22
C HIS A 100 -3.27 3.70 -1.73
N MET A 101 -2.41 3.18 -0.86
CA MET A 101 -2.57 3.22 0.57
C MET A 101 -1.28 3.70 1.24
N TRP A 102 -1.42 4.63 2.18
CA TRP A 102 -0.32 5.12 3.01
C TRP A 102 -0.45 4.49 4.39
N VAL A 103 0.58 3.77 4.83
CA VAL A 103 0.60 3.13 6.15
C VAL A 103 1.62 3.85 7.04
N LEU A 104 1.10 4.50 8.09
CA LEU A 104 1.89 5.31 9.03
C LEU A 104 2.76 4.42 9.92
N PRO A 105 3.88 4.93 10.47
CA PRO A 105 4.62 4.20 11.49
C PRO A 105 3.77 3.80 12.69
N LYS A 106 4.26 2.82 13.45
CA LYS A 106 3.65 2.45 14.73
C LYS A 106 3.62 3.65 15.68
N GLY A 107 2.55 3.77 16.46
CA GLY A 107 2.39 4.83 17.46
C GLY A 107 1.88 6.17 16.92
N ILE A 108 1.72 6.32 15.60
CA ILE A 108 1.07 7.49 15.02
C ILE A 108 -0.45 7.28 14.99
N SER A 109 -1.19 8.21 15.58
CA SER A 109 -2.63 8.34 15.44
C SER A 109 -2.98 9.47 14.48
N LEU A 110 -4.12 9.33 13.79
CA LEU A 110 -4.73 10.43 13.06
C LEU A 110 -5.63 11.24 14.00
N PRO A 111 -5.86 12.54 13.73
CA PRO A 111 -6.81 13.36 14.48
C PRO A 111 -8.28 12.98 14.19
N VAL A 112 -8.50 12.00 13.31
CA VAL A 112 -9.80 11.44 12.95
C VAL A 112 -9.73 9.91 13.03
N ASN A 113 -10.80 9.27 13.47
CA ASN A 113 -10.92 7.82 13.57
C ASN A 113 -12.37 7.38 13.29
N LEU A 114 -12.58 6.07 13.09
CA LEU A 114 -13.91 5.50 12.87
C LEU A 114 -14.71 5.31 14.16
N LYS A 115 -14.04 5.37 15.31
CA LYS A 115 -14.68 5.29 16.62
C LYS A 115 -14.90 6.71 17.11
N GLU A 116 -16.12 7.23 16.95
CA GLU A 116 -16.51 8.49 17.58
C GLU A 116 -16.14 8.44 19.07
N THR A 117 -15.30 9.37 19.51
CA THR A 117 -15.01 9.62 20.94
C THR A 117 -15.95 10.69 21.46
#